data_AF-A0A246RJA7-F1
#
_entry.id   AF-A0A246RJA7-F1
#
_cell.length_a   1.000
_cell.length_b   1.000
_cell.length_c   1.000
_cell.angle_alpha   90.00
_cell.angle_beta   90.00
_cell.angle_gamma   90.00
#
_symmetry.space_group_name_H-M   'P 1'
#
loop_
_entity.id
_entity.type
_entity.pdbx_description
1 polymer ?
#
loop_
_entity_poly.entity_id
_entity_poly.type
_entity_poly.pdbx_seq_one_letter_code
_entity_poly.pdbx_strand_id
1 'polypeptide(L)'
;MTAIFNPTGPATLGPPPVPRTPVEATGTTTAGPVGPVLALPGSPAAALVPVTRDGRAVGAFVSVDGRVRYRALPDPDRVLAAAAGAAAVAVLTAGVAVVARRRPPAIGTVTMGPGGWVSLRGARVPALRPATPRPWWARLLRAQRLVVRR
;
A
#
# COMPACT_ATOMS: atom_id res chain seq x y z
N MET A 1 -12.25 14.58 -44.28
CA MET A 1 -11.36 15.46 -45.06
C MET A 1 -11.28 16.76 -44.28
N THR A 2 -10.21 16.98 -43.52
CA THR A 2 -10.12 18.09 -42.56
C THR A 2 -8.72 18.69 -42.68
N ALA A 3 -8.63 19.93 -43.13
CA ALA A 3 -7.38 20.64 -43.36
C ALA A 3 -6.84 21.24 -42.06
N ILE A 4 -5.54 21.07 -41.80
CA ILE A 4 -4.81 21.67 -40.68
C ILE A 4 -4.15 22.96 -41.20
N PHE A 5 -4.58 24.10 -40.69
CA PHE A 5 -3.91 25.38 -40.92
C PHE A 5 -2.61 25.42 -40.12
N ASN A 6 -1.49 25.64 -40.82
CA ASN A 6 -0.17 25.78 -40.23
C ASN A 6 0.20 27.28 -40.22
N PRO A 7 0.21 27.96 -39.05
CA PRO A 7 0.54 29.38 -38.98
C PRO A 7 2.06 29.53 -38.86
N THR A 8 2.78 29.41 -39.97
CA THR A 8 4.21 29.78 -40.04
C THR A 8 4.37 30.93 -41.03
N GLY A 9 4.08 32.14 -40.56
CA GLY A 9 4.60 33.36 -41.17
C GLY A 9 6.04 33.61 -40.68
N PRO A 10 6.91 34.28 -41.48
CA PRO A 10 8.30 34.52 -41.09
C PRO A 10 8.37 35.46 -39.88
N ALA A 11 8.99 34.98 -38.79
CA ALA A 11 9.19 35.78 -37.58
C ALA A 11 10.30 36.81 -37.79
N THR A 12 9.98 38.08 -37.54
CA THR A 12 10.91 39.21 -37.54
C THR A 12 11.95 39.02 -36.42
N LEU A 13 13.24 38.99 -36.78
CA LEU A 13 14.35 38.90 -35.82
C LEU A 13 14.50 40.23 -35.07
N GLY A 14 13.98 40.31 -33.85
CA GLY A 14 14.31 41.38 -32.90
C GLY A 14 15.70 41.19 -32.28
N PRO A 15 16.31 42.25 -31.73
CA PRO A 15 17.65 42.17 -31.13
C PRO A 15 17.70 41.23 -29.91
N PRO A 16 18.86 40.63 -29.60
CA PRO A 16 18.99 39.62 -28.54
C PRO A 16 18.72 40.22 -27.15
N PRO A 17 18.11 39.44 -26.23
CA PRO A 17 17.88 39.90 -24.86
C PRO A 17 19.22 40.09 -24.12
N VAL A 18 19.36 41.24 -23.46
CA VAL A 18 20.50 41.61 -22.61
C VAL A 18 20.66 40.60 -21.46
N PRO A 19 21.88 40.26 -21.02
CA PRO A 19 22.10 39.37 -19.87
C PRO A 19 21.45 39.96 -18.62
N ARG A 20 20.54 39.20 -17.99
CA ARG A 20 19.95 39.59 -16.70
C ARG A 20 21.03 39.50 -15.63
N THR A 21 21.37 40.63 -15.01
CA THR A 21 22.08 40.66 -13.73
C THR A 21 21.31 39.82 -12.70
N PRO A 22 21.98 39.09 -11.79
CA PRO A 22 21.30 38.34 -10.75
C PRO A 22 20.55 39.33 -9.87
N VAL A 23 19.22 39.28 -9.88
CA VAL A 23 18.41 40.00 -8.91
C VAL A 23 18.63 39.31 -7.57
N GLU A 24 19.31 39.99 -6.66
CA GLU A 24 19.31 39.64 -5.24
C GLU A 24 17.86 39.78 -4.75
N ALA A 25 17.19 38.64 -4.63
CA ALA A 25 15.78 38.60 -4.24
C ALA A 25 15.67 38.82 -2.73
N THR A 26 15.69 40.09 -2.31
CA THR A 26 15.27 40.49 -0.97
C THR A 26 13.74 40.48 -0.89
N GLY A 27 13.15 39.30 -1.04
CA GLY A 27 11.73 39.06 -0.87
C GLY A 27 11.51 38.26 0.42
N THR A 28 10.71 38.80 1.33
CA THR A 28 10.16 38.02 2.45
C THR A 28 9.40 36.83 1.87
N THR A 29 10.02 35.65 1.96
CA THR A 29 9.48 34.41 1.41
C THR A 29 8.26 34.02 2.26
N THR A 30 7.07 34.32 1.75
CA THR A 30 5.83 33.75 2.26
C THR A 30 5.96 32.22 2.20
N ALA A 31 5.76 31.55 3.34
CA ALA A 31 5.87 30.11 3.49
C ALA A 31 4.80 29.39 2.66
N GLY A 32 5.09 29.17 1.38
CA GLY A 32 4.33 28.25 0.53
C GLY A 32 4.64 26.79 0.86
N PRO A 33 3.99 25.81 0.20
CA PRO A 33 4.24 24.36 0.39
C PRO A 33 5.66 23.90 -0.03
N VAL A 34 6.47 24.84 -0.52
CA VAL A 34 7.83 24.64 -1.00
C VAL A 34 8.74 25.40 -0.03
N GLY A 35 9.58 24.66 0.69
CA GLY A 35 10.50 25.25 1.67
C GLY A 35 11.74 25.88 1.02
N PRO A 36 12.62 26.49 1.82
CA PRO A 36 13.79 27.20 1.32
C PRO A 36 14.72 26.26 0.56
N VAL A 37 15.40 26.80 -0.45
CA VAL A 37 16.43 26.07 -1.20
C VAL A 37 17.63 25.85 -0.28
N LEU A 38 17.94 24.59 0.01
CA LEU A 38 19.08 24.15 0.80
C LEU A 38 20.20 23.74 -0.17
N ALA A 39 21.31 24.46 -0.18
CA ALA A 39 22.50 24.05 -0.93
C ALA A 39 23.26 22.99 -0.11
N LEU A 40 23.56 21.84 -0.73
CA LEU A 40 24.34 20.78 -0.10
C LEU A 40 25.79 20.85 -0.58
N PRO A 41 26.75 20.87 0.35
CA PRO A 41 28.16 20.75 -0.02
C PRO A 41 28.40 19.34 -0.59
N GLY A 42 29.09 19.27 -1.73
CA GLY A 42 29.39 18.02 -2.42
C GLY A 42 29.89 18.24 -3.85
N SER A 43 30.44 17.20 -4.46
CA SER A 43 30.73 17.15 -5.89
C SER A 43 29.93 16.00 -6.50
N PRO A 44 28.95 16.27 -7.37
CA PRO A 44 28.47 17.60 -7.81
C PRO A 44 27.69 18.35 -6.72
N ALA A 45 27.69 19.69 -6.80
CA ALA A 45 26.91 20.53 -5.91
C ALA A 45 25.41 20.28 -6.14
N ALA A 46 24.65 20.10 -5.06
CA ALA A 46 23.23 19.79 -5.12
C ALA A 46 22.40 20.88 -4.43
N ALA A 47 21.26 21.23 -5.00
CA ALA A 47 20.26 22.05 -4.33
C ALA A 47 19.05 21.18 -3.98
N LEU A 48 18.62 21.23 -2.72
CA LEU A 48 17.42 20.56 -2.22
C LEU A 48 16.33 21.60 -1.97
N VAL A 49 15.13 21.30 -2.45
CA VAL A 49 13.93 22.08 -2.17
C VAL A 49 12.93 21.17 -1.48
N PRO A 50 12.74 21.26 -0.15
CA PRO A 50 11.83 20.40 0.57
C PRO A 50 10.38 20.74 0.20
N VAL A 51 9.57 19.70 0.04
CA VAL A 51 8.13 19.80 -0.19
C VAL A 51 7.43 19.37 1.08
N THR A 52 6.66 20.30 1.67
CA THR A 52 5.90 20.04 2.89
C THR A 52 4.41 19.98 2.59
N ARG A 53 3.71 19.14 3.34
CA ARG A 53 2.25 19.06 3.37
C ARG A 53 1.81 18.97 4.81
N ASP A 54 0.91 19.83 5.24
CA ASP A 54 0.40 19.87 6.61
C ASP A 54 1.53 19.96 7.66
N GLY A 55 2.60 20.71 7.34
CA GLY A 55 3.78 20.87 8.20
C GLY A 55 4.76 19.68 8.22
N ARG A 56 4.51 18.61 7.46
CA ARG A 56 5.41 17.44 7.35
C ARG A 56 6.12 17.40 5.99
N ALA A 57 7.40 17.04 5.98
CA ALA A 57 8.16 16.82 4.75
C ALA A 57 7.68 15.55 4.04
N VAL A 58 7.18 15.69 2.81
CA VAL A 58 6.70 14.57 1.97
C VAL A 58 7.74 14.16 0.93
N GLY A 59 8.69 15.04 0.65
CA GLY A 59 9.79 14.78 -0.26
C GLY A 59 10.63 16.02 -0.49
N ALA A 60 11.54 15.94 -1.46
CA ALA A 60 12.33 17.07 -1.90
C ALA A 60 12.59 17.01 -3.40
N PHE A 61 12.64 18.18 -4.04
CA PHE A 61 13.26 18.30 -5.36
C PHE A 61 14.76 18.43 -5.19
N VAL A 62 15.51 17.58 -5.89
CA VAL A 62 16.98 17.58 -5.90
C VAL A 62 17.43 18.08 -7.26
N SER A 63 18.12 19.21 -7.29
CA SER A 63 18.79 19.73 -8.49
C SER A 63 20.27 19.41 -8.41
N VAL A 64 20.79 18.69 -9.40
CA VAL A 64 22.21 18.34 -9.54
C VAL A 64 22.59 18.52 -11.01
N ASP A 65 23.64 19.28 -11.30
CA ASP A 65 24.12 19.54 -12.66
C ASP A 65 23.01 20.00 -13.63
N GLY A 66 22.10 20.84 -13.16
CA GLY A 66 20.96 21.34 -13.93
C GLY A 66 19.80 20.34 -14.11
N ARG A 67 19.91 19.12 -13.56
CA ARG A 67 18.84 18.11 -13.58
C ARG A 67 18.06 18.14 -12.28
N VAL A 68 16.74 18.34 -12.38
CA VAL A 68 15.83 18.28 -11.23
C VAL A 68 15.17 16.92 -11.15
N ARG A 69 15.23 16.27 -9.98
CA ARG A 69 14.55 15.01 -9.69
C ARG A 69 13.78 15.11 -8.40
N TYR A 70 12.54 14.65 -8.40
CA TYR A 70 11.77 14.51 -7.17
C TYR A 70 12.21 13.25 -6.41
N ARG A 71 12.40 13.37 -5.09
CA ARG A 71 12.65 12.27 -4.17
C ARG A 71 11.56 12.28 -3.10
N ALA A 72 10.70 11.27 -3.16
CA ALA A 72 9.69 11.06 -2.12
C ALA A 72 10.36 10.62 -0.82
N LEU A 73 9.92 11.19 0.30
CA LEU A 73 10.31 10.74 1.63
C LEU A 73 9.19 9.84 2.16
N PRO A 74 9.42 8.54 2.33
CA PRO A 74 8.41 7.67 2.91
C PRO A 74 8.14 8.11 4.36
N ASP A 75 6.86 8.27 4.69
CA ASP A 75 6.42 8.60 6.05
C ASP A 75 6.77 7.43 6.99
N PRO A 76 7.69 7.61 7.96
CA PRO A 76 8.17 6.53 8.82
C PRO A 76 7.03 5.91 9.62
N ASP A 77 6.04 6.73 10.02
CA ASP A 77 4.87 6.27 10.78
C ASP A 77 4.03 5.32 9.92
N ARG A 78 3.86 5.63 8.63
CA ARG A 78 3.15 4.76 7.69
C ARG A 78 3.90 3.47 7.41
N VAL A 79 5.22 3.52 7.28
CA VAL A 79 6.04 2.32 7.07
C VAL A 79 5.95 1.40 8.29
N LEU A 80 6.05 1.97 9.50
CA LEU A 80 5.92 1.22 10.74
C LEU A 80 4.52 0.63 10.90
N ALA A 81 3.47 1.40 10.63
CA ALA A 81 2.09 0.92 10.66
C ALA A 81 1.85 -0.22 9.65
N ALA A 82 2.37 -0.09 8.43
CA ALA A 82 2.28 -1.14 7.42
C ALA A 82 3.03 -2.40 7.84
N ALA A 83 4.25 -2.25 8.39
CA ALA A 83 5.04 -3.37 8.89
C ALA A 83 4.35 -4.08 10.06
N ALA A 84 3.81 -3.33 11.02
CA ALA A 84 3.05 -3.87 12.13
C ALA A 84 1.78 -4.62 11.65
N GLY A 85 1.06 -4.04 10.68
CA GLY A 85 -0.10 -4.68 10.06
C GLY A 85 0.26 -6.00 9.37
N ALA A 86 1.33 -6.02 8.57
CA ALA A 86 1.82 -7.22 7.90
C ALA A 86 2.23 -8.31 8.91
N ALA A 87 2.93 -7.93 9.99
CA ALA A 87 3.33 -8.86 11.05
C ALA A 87 2.12 -9.47 11.76
N ALA A 88 1.10 -8.67 12.08
CA ALA A 88 -0.13 -9.15 12.70
C ALA A 88 -0.86 -10.19 11.82
N VAL A 89 -0.96 -9.94 10.51
CA VAL A 89 -1.56 -10.88 9.56
C VAL A 89 -0.74 -12.18 9.48
N ALA A 90 0.59 -12.09 9.46
CA ALA A 90 1.46 -13.26 9.45
C ALA A 90 1.28 -14.12 10.71
N VAL A 91 1.20 -13.51 11.89
CA VAL A 91 0.96 -14.23 13.15
C VAL A 91 -0.41 -14.90 13.18
N LEU A 92 -1.46 -14.21 12.72
CA LEU A 92 -2.81 -14.76 12.65
C LEU A 92 -2.89 -15.96 11.70
N THR A 93 -2.33 -15.83 10.51
CA THR A 93 -2.31 -16.91 9.51
C THR A 93 -1.50 -18.12 9.99
N ALA A 94 -0.34 -17.90 10.61
CA ALA A 94 0.43 -18.96 11.25
C ALA A 94 -0.36 -19.65 12.36
N GLY A 95 -1.05 -18.88 13.22
CA GLY A 95 -1.92 -19.42 14.26
C GLY A 95 -3.04 -20.30 13.71
N VAL A 96 -3.72 -19.84 12.65
CA VAL A 96 -4.76 -20.63 11.96
C VAL A 96 -4.17 -21.91 11.38
N ALA A 97 -3.01 -21.85 10.72
CA ALA A 97 -2.36 -23.02 10.16
C ALA A 97 -1.97 -24.04 11.26
N VAL A 98 -1.45 -23.57 12.40
CA VAL A 98 -1.12 -24.44 13.55
C VAL A 98 -2.38 -25.10 14.12
N VAL A 99 -3.47 -24.34 14.30
CA VAL A 99 -4.74 -24.89 14.80
C VAL A 99 -5.34 -25.90 13.81
N ALA A 100 -5.29 -25.61 12.51
CA ALA A 100 -5.75 -26.53 11.47
C ALA A 100 -4.94 -27.84 11.47
N ARG A 101 -3.62 -27.78 11.61
CA ARG A 101 -2.77 -28.98 11.71
C ARG A 101 -3.09 -29.84 12.93
N ARG A 102 -3.50 -29.24 14.05
CA ARG A 102 -3.88 -29.98 15.27
C ARG A 102 -5.28 -30.61 15.18
N ARG A 103 -6.11 -30.21 14.22
CA ARG A 103 -7.46 -30.75 14.04
C ARG A 103 -7.46 -31.68 12.82
N PRO A 104 -7.38 -33.01 13.01
CA PRO A 104 -7.45 -33.93 11.89
C PRO A 104 -8.76 -33.68 11.11
N PRO A 105 -8.74 -33.85 9.77
CA PRO A 105 -9.94 -33.67 8.96
C PRO A 105 -11.05 -34.60 9.46
N ALA A 106 -12.28 -34.07 9.58
CA ALA A 106 -13.42 -34.82 10.10
C ALA A 106 -13.87 -35.95 9.17
N ILE A 107 -13.49 -35.86 7.89
CA ILE A 107 -13.78 -36.81 6.83
C ILE A 107 -12.44 -37.24 6.25
N GLY A 108 -12.16 -38.54 6.26
CA GLY A 108 -10.98 -39.11 5.62
C GLY A 108 -11.12 -39.14 4.09
N THR A 109 -10.31 -39.95 3.43
CA THR A 109 -10.33 -40.12 1.97
C THR A 109 -11.70 -40.57 1.48
N VAL A 110 -12.25 -39.81 0.53
CA VAL A 110 -13.47 -40.14 -0.21
C VAL A 110 -13.07 -41.00 -1.40
N THR A 111 -13.57 -42.23 -1.49
CA THR A 111 -13.33 -43.10 -2.65
C THR A 111 -14.64 -43.39 -3.36
N MET A 112 -14.61 -43.33 -4.69
CA MET A 112 -15.76 -43.68 -5.53
C MET A 112 -15.58 -45.13 -6.02
N GLY A 113 -16.58 -45.97 -5.79
CA GLY A 113 -16.62 -47.34 -6.30
C GLY A 113 -17.07 -47.39 -7.77
N PRO A 114 -16.72 -48.45 -8.51
CA PRO A 114 -17.30 -48.72 -9.83
C PRO A 114 -18.81 -48.92 -9.66
N GLY A 115 -19.62 -48.01 -10.21
CA GLY A 115 -21.07 -47.94 -9.98
C GLY A 115 -21.56 -46.66 -9.28
N GLY A 116 -20.68 -45.71 -8.94
CA GLY A 116 -21.06 -44.37 -8.48
C GLY A 116 -21.33 -44.23 -6.98
N TRP A 117 -21.12 -45.29 -6.20
CA TRP A 117 -21.20 -45.22 -4.75
C TRP A 117 -19.99 -44.51 -4.15
N VAL A 118 -20.21 -43.70 -3.12
CA VAL A 118 -19.16 -42.95 -2.41
C VAL A 118 -18.90 -43.62 -1.06
N SER A 119 -17.69 -44.13 -0.85
CA SER A 119 -17.25 -44.66 0.44
C SER A 119 -16.45 -43.60 1.21
N LEU A 120 -16.86 -43.32 2.44
CA LEU A 120 -16.18 -42.38 3.34
C LEU A 120 -15.40 -43.19 4.38
N ARG A 121 -14.10 -43.38 4.18
CA ARG A 121 -13.27 -44.14 5.14
C ARG A 121 -12.72 -43.19 6.21
N GLY A 122 -12.90 -43.54 7.49
CA GLY A 122 -12.43 -42.72 8.63
C GLY A 122 -13.32 -41.54 9.00
N ALA A 123 -14.54 -41.43 8.44
CA ALA A 123 -15.52 -40.46 8.91
C ALA A 123 -15.93 -40.80 10.35
N ARG A 124 -15.61 -39.93 11.31
CA ARG A 124 -16.17 -40.05 12.66
C ARG A 124 -17.68 -39.88 12.55
N VAL A 125 -18.43 -40.90 12.99
CA VAL A 125 -19.90 -40.81 13.09
C VAL A 125 -20.23 -39.55 13.89
N PRO A 126 -21.02 -38.59 13.34
CA PRO A 126 -21.39 -37.40 14.08
C PRO A 126 -22.06 -37.83 15.37
N ALA A 127 -21.47 -37.48 16.51
CA ALA A 127 -22.08 -37.80 17.79
C ALA A 127 -23.48 -37.14 17.83
N LEU A 128 -24.53 -37.97 17.96
CA LEU A 128 -25.92 -37.52 18.00
C LEU A 128 -26.21 -36.56 19.17
N ARG A 129 -25.28 -36.49 20.13
CA ARG A 129 -25.23 -35.47 21.17
C ARG A 129 -23.83 -34.84 21.23
N PRO A 130 -23.73 -33.51 21.36
CA PRO A 130 -22.44 -32.85 21.52
C PRO A 130 -21.83 -33.27 22.87
N ALA A 131 -20.67 -33.93 22.82
CA ALA A 131 -19.90 -34.29 24.00
C ALA A 131 -19.10 -33.11 24.59
N THR A 132 -18.97 -32.01 23.85
CA THR A 132 -18.18 -30.84 24.24
C THR A 132 -19.06 -29.64 24.59
N PRO A 133 -18.70 -28.88 25.65
CA PRO A 133 -19.38 -27.62 25.99
C PRO A 133 -19.35 -26.61 24.84
N ARG A 134 -20.35 -25.71 24.79
CA ARG A 134 -20.46 -24.67 23.77
C ARG A 134 -19.18 -23.83 23.70
N PRO A 135 -18.52 -23.74 22.52
CA PRO A 135 -17.33 -22.93 22.40
C PRO A 135 -17.68 -21.46 22.64
N TRP A 136 -16.76 -20.72 23.27
CA TRP A 136 -16.99 -19.34 23.74
C TRP A 136 -17.38 -18.39 22.59
N TRP A 137 -16.81 -18.56 21.40
CA TRP A 137 -17.17 -17.76 20.22
C TRP A 137 -18.63 -17.97 19.82
N ALA A 138 -19.19 -19.18 20.00
CA ALA A 138 -20.58 -19.44 19.64
C ALA A 138 -21.56 -18.76 20.61
N ARG A 139 -21.13 -18.55 21.87
CA ARG A 139 -21.86 -17.72 22.84
C ARG A 139 -21.77 -16.24 22.47
N LEU A 140 -20.58 -15.78 22.07
CA LEU A 140 -20.33 -14.39 21.70
C LEU A 140 -21.08 -13.98 20.43
N LEU A 141 -21.10 -14.86 19.41
CA LEU A 141 -21.82 -14.64 18.16
C LEU A 141 -23.32 -14.97 18.24
N ARG A 142 -23.83 -15.36 19.42
CA ARG A 142 -25.21 -15.86 19.61
C ARG A 142 -25.66 -16.87 18.53
N ALA A 143 -24.74 -17.73 18.08
CA ALA A 143 -25.03 -18.68 17.02
C ALA A 143 -26.15 -19.64 17.48
N GLN A 144 -27.31 -19.56 16.84
CA GLN A 144 -28.44 -20.44 17.13
C GLN A 144 -28.28 -21.77 16.39
N ARG A 145 -28.69 -22.86 17.06
CA ARG A 145 -28.64 -24.19 16.47
C ARG A 145 -29.72 -24.28 15.39
N LEU A 146 -29.35 -24.67 14.18
CA LEU A 146 -30.30 -25.13 13.18
C LEU A 146 -30.86 -26.48 13.68
N VAL A 147 -31.99 -26.42 14.36
CA VAL A 147 -32.76 -27.61 14.73
C VAL A 147 -33.70 -27.89 13.56
N VAL A 148 -33.45 -28.97 12.82
CA VAL A 148 -34.45 -29.49 11.89
C VAL A 148 -35.63 -29.96 12.72
N ARG A 149 -36.74 -29.21 12.65
CA ARG A 149 -38.01 -29.59 13.24
C ARG A 149 -38.56 -30.72 12.38
N ARG A 150 -38.65 -31.93 12.95
CA ARG A 150 -39.43 -33.02 12.36
C ARG A 150 -40.88 -32.86 12.77
#